data_AF-A0A1W1VRL8-F1
#
_entry.id   AF-A0A1W1VRL8-F1
#
_cell.length_a   1.000
_cell.length_b   1.000
_cell.length_c   1.000
_cell.angle_alpha   90.00
_cell.angle_beta   90.00
_cell.angle_gamma   90.00
#
_symmetry.space_group_name_H-M   'P 1'
#
loop_
_entity.id
_entity.type
_entity.pdbx_description
1 polymer ?
#
loop_
_entity_poly.entity_id
_entity_poly.type
_entity_poly.pdbx_seq_one_letter_code
_entity_poly.pdbx_strand_id
1 'polypeptide(L)'
;MTRVKKALPLLAAPLALAACSTLGLPNGDVTGSISGTAPAGGDVRLALLGRTGGGFENNAVDQVDVGTFNPQKRVYAISLPAAPRAGAYEVTAYVDSNGNKAYDAGEPRTTYQNRFLIYSNSDLGLFGFNVKQGWNRVEGSAVSQGRPFSGFDLRW
;
A
#
# COMPACT_ATOMS: atom_id res chain seq x y z
N MET A 1 35.59 34.42 -46.18
CA MET A 1 34.73 33.23 -46.19
C MET A 1 33.88 33.23 -44.92
N THR A 2 32.63 33.68 -45.01
CA THR A 2 31.77 33.92 -43.84
C THR A 2 30.82 32.72 -43.66
N ARG A 3 30.99 31.96 -42.57
CA ARG A 3 30.23 30.73 -42.29
C ARG A 3 28.82 31.04 -41.77
N VAL A 4 27.82 30.48 -42.44
CA VAL A 4 26.45 30.32 -41.94
C VAL A 4 26.46 29.30 -40.79
N LYS A 5 25.86 29.63 -39.64
CA LYS A 5 25.55 28.64 -38.59
C LYS A 5 24.04 28.60 -38.34
N LYS A 6 23.52 27.39 -38.51
CA LYS A 6 22.13 26.96 -38.59
C LYS A 6 21.40 27.15 -37.25
N ALA A 7 20.12 27.53 -37.34
CA ALA A 7 19.17 27.50 -36.25
C ALA A 7 18.98 26.08 -35.70
N LEU A 8 18.88 25.94 -34.39
CA LEU A 8 18.45 24.72 -33.70
C LEU A 8 17.28 25.10 -32.80
N PRO A 9 16.08 24.55 -33.04
CA PRO A 9 15.31 24.11 -31.90
C PRO A 9 14.60 22.78 -32.21
N LEU A 10 14.90 21.75 -31.42
CA LEU A 10 13.96 20.64 -31.26
C LEU A 10 13.91 20.32 -29.77
N LEU A 11 12.95 20.95 -29.08
CA LEU A 11 12.48 20.50 -27.79
C LEU A 11 11.85 19.11 -28.01
N ALA A 12 12.60 18.05 -27.70
CA ALA A 12 12.02 16.74 -27.44
C ALA A 12 11.80 16.62 -25.93
N ALA A 13 10.67 17.15 -25.46
CA ALA A 13 10.20 16.82 -24.12
C ALA A 13 9.72 15.36 -24.14
N PRO A 14 10.21 14.49 -23.25
CA PRO A 14 9.65 13.15 -23.13
C PRO A 14 8.23 13.28 -22.60
N LEU A 15 7.26 12.86 -23.41
CA LEU A 15 5.91 12.55 -22.94
C LEU A 15 6.05 11.47 -21.86
N ALA A 16 6.02 11.89 -20.60
CA ALA A 16 5.83 10.98 -19.48
C ALA A 16 4.47 10.33 -19.67
N LEU A 17 4.48 9.09 -20.17
CA LEU A 17 3.31 8.25 -20.34
C LEU A 17 2.66 8.09 -18.95
N ALA A 18 1.57 8.81 -18.73
CA ALA A 18 0.78 8.70 -17.50
C ALA A 18 0.30 7.25 -17.37
N ALA A 19 0.92 6.50 -16.47
CA ALA A 19 0.51 5.15 -16.13
C ALA A 19 -0.75 5.21 -15.24
N CYS A 20 -1.86 5.65 -15.83
CA CYS A 20 -3.18 5.52 -15.24
C CYS A 20 -3.67 4.09 -15.46
N SER A 21 -3.94 3.36 -14.37
CA SER A 21 -4.71 2.12 -14.47
C SER A 21 -6.14 2.43 -14.94
N THR A 22 -6.83 1.46 -15.53
CA THR A 22 -8.18 1.57 -16.15
C THR A 22 -9.29 2.08 -15.23
N LEU A 23 -9.01 2.26 -13.93
CA LEU A 23 -9.93 2.78 -12.92
C LEU A 23 -9.64 4.23 -12.50
N GLY A 24 -8.61 4.86 -13.07
CA GLY A 24 -8.14 6.19 -12.67
C GLY A 24 -7.37 6.19 -11.34
N LEU A 25 -6.93 5.01 -10.88
CA LEU A 25 -6.05 4.87 -9.73
C LEU A 25 -4.58 4.83 -10.22
N PRO A 26 -3.63 5.44 -9.51
CA PRO A 26 -2.22 5.16 -9.70
C PRO A 26 -1.93 3.65 -9.58
N ASN A 27 -0.93 3.16 -10.30
CA ASN A 27 -0.41 1.82 -10.06
C ASN A 27 0.08 1.73 -8.60
N GLY A 28 -0.54 0.89 -7.79
CA GLY A 28 -0.14 0.61 -6.42
C GLY A 28 0.37 -0.82 -6.28
N ASP A 29 1.27 -1.05 -5.33
CA ASP A 29 1.77 -2.37 -4.96
C ASP A 29 0.71 -3.26 -4.31
N VAL A 30 -0.33 -2.67 -3.69
CA VAL A 30 -1.49 -3.38 -3.14
C VAL A 30 -2.74 -2.63 -3.52
N THR A 31 -3.76 -3.35 -3.98
CA THR A 31 -5.02 -2.75 -4.43
C THR A 31 -6.23 -3.51 -3.89
N GLY A 32 -7.32 -2.79 -3.64
CA GLY A 32 -8.55 -3.38 -3.15
C GLY A 32 -9.71 -2.39 -3.09
N SER A 33 -10.83 -2.87 -2.57
CA SER A 33 -12.01 -2.08 -2.25
C SER A 33 -12.22 -2.00 -0.74
N ILE A 34 -12.95 -0.99 -0.27
CA ILE A 34 -13.41 -0.89 1.12
C ILE A 34 -14.92 -0.99 1.09
N SER A 35 -15.53 -1.92 1.81
CA SER A 35 -16.98 -2.10 1.95
C SER A 35 -17.47 -1.79 3.38
N GLY A 36 -18.79 -1.64 3.59
CA GLY A 36 -19.38 -1.19 4.87
C GLY A 36 -19.58 0.34 4.97
N THR A 37 -19.84 0.91 6.14
CA THR A 37 -19.93 2.38 6.29
C THR A 37 -18.87 2.83 7.27
N ALA A 38 -18.02 3.78 6.88
CA ALA A 38 -17.03 4.34 7.79
C ALA A 38 -17.73 5.03 8.95
N PRO A 39 -17.28 4.83 10.20
CA PRO A 39 -17.73 5.65 11.32
C PRO A 39 -17.50 7.13 11.03
N ALA A 40 -18.44 7.98 11.44
CA ALA A 40 -18.26 9.43 11.37
C ALA A 40 -17.21 9.88 12.40
N GLY A 41 -16.58 11.03 12.14
CA GLY A 41 -15.67 11.67 13.11
C GLY A 41 -14.22 11.82 12.66
N GLY A 42 -13.94 11.76 11.36
CA GLY A 42 -12.60 12.00 10.82
C GLY A 42 -12.49 11.68 9.33
N ASP A 43 -11.31 11.91 8.77
CA ASP A 43 -10.99 11.52 7.40
C ASP A 43 -10.62 10.04 7.37
N VAL A 44 -11.06 9.32 6.33
CA VAL A 44 -10.64 7.93 6.13
C VAL A 44 -9.25 7.90 5.49
N ARG A 45 -8.31 7.20 6.14
CA ARG A 45 -6.93 6.99 5.67
C ARG A 45 -6.59 5.51 5.67
N LEU A 46 -5.49 5.12 5.01
CA LEU A 46 -4.92 3.76 5.15
C LEU A 46 -3.62 3.78 5.94
N ALA A 47 -3.30 2.64 6.55
CA ALA A 47 -2.07 2.40 7.27
C ALA A 47 -1.53 0.99 6.97
N LEU A 48 -0.21 0.84 7.09
CA LEU A 48 0.50 -0.43 7.02
C LEU A 48 1.11 -0.75 8.39
N LEU A 49 0.44 -1.59 9.18
CA LEU A 49 0.80 -1.81 10.58
C LEU A 49 1.65 -3.07 10.75
N GLY A 50 2.87 -2.93 11.28
CA GLY A 50 3.80 -4.06 11.47
C GLY A 50 3.51 -4.91 12.72
N ARG A 51 3.99 -6.17 12.78
CA ARG A 51 3.90 -7.09 13.95
C ARG A 51 5.14 -8.03 14.13
N THR A 52 5.66 -8.24 15.36
CA THR A 52 6.82 -9.11 15.80
C THR A 52 6.54 -10.16 16.93
N GLY A 53 7.47 -11.13 17.12
CA GLY A 53 7.31 -12.51 17.64
C GLY A 53 7.12 -12.85 19.14
N GLY A 54 6.59 -11.98 19.99
CA GLY A 54 5.97 -12.36 21.29
C GLY A 54 4.50 -12.79 21.14
N GLY A 55 4.10 -13.11 19.91
CA GLY A 55 2.84 -12.66 19.35
C GLY A 55 3.16 -11.81 18.13
N PHE A 56 2.59 -10.63 18.07
CA PHE A 56 2.61 -9.81 16.89
C PHE A 56 2.65 -8.31 17.36
N GLU A 57 3.84 -7.71 17.44
CA GLU A 57 4.05 -6.29 17.84
C GLU A 57 4.88 -5.43 16.87
N ASN A 58 4.18 -4.55 16.17
CA ASN A 58 4.20 -3.09 16.09
C ASN A 58 5.53 -2.32 16.15
N ASN A 59 6.10 -2.07 14.96
CA ASN A 59 6.45 -0.69 14.62
C ASN A 59 5.35 -0.22 13.67
N ALA A 60 4.71 0.91 13.98
CA ALA A 60 3.96 1.64 12.98
C ALA A 60 4.91 1.84 11.80
N VAL A 61 4.66 1.15 10.71
CA VAL A 61 5.43 1.35 9.49
C VAL A 61 4.68 2.36 8.66
N ASP A 62 5.48 3.18 7.97
CA ASP A 62 5.09 4.35 7.21
C ASP A 62 3.63 4.34 6.85
N GLN A 63 2.93 5.31 7.41
CA GLN A 63 1.59 5.55 6.98
C GLN A 63 1.63 6.00 5.55
N VAL A 64 1.01 5.18 4.73
CA VAL A 64 0.79 5.52 3.36
C VAL A 64 -0.43 6.43 3.37
N ASP A 65 -0.22 7.75 3.31
CA ASP A 65 -1.31 8.68 3.00
C ASP A 65 -1.74 8.39 1.57
N VAL A 66 -2.86 7.67 1.44
CA VAL A 66 -3.28 7.11 0.16
C VAL A 66 -4.11 8.16 -0.54
N GLY A 67 -3.44 9.04 -1.28
CA GLY A 67 -4.08 10.00 -2.19
C GLY A 67 -4.93 9.38 -3.31
N THR A 68 -5.23 8.08 -3.21
CA THR A 68 -5.99 7.28 -4.18
C THR A 68 -7.26 6.69 -3.59
N PHE A 69 -7.58 6.98 -2.31
CA PHE A 69 -8.91 6.67 -1.80
C PHE A 69 -9.92 7.49 -2.61
N ASN A 70 -10.64 6.80 -3.49
CA ASN A 70 -11.75 7.41 -4.22
C ASN A 70 -13.01 7.19 -3.37
N PRO A 71 -13.47 8.15 -2.54
CA PRO A 71 -14.60 7.94 -1.65
C PRO A 71 -15.90 7.60 -2.39
N GLN A 72 -16.02 7.99 -3.67
CA GLN A 72 -17.18 7.69 -4.51
C GLN A 72 -17.17 6.23 -5.01
N LYS A 73 -16.00 5.71 -5.36
CA LYS A 73 -15.83 4.34 -5.88
C LYS A 73 -15.41 3.33 -4.80
N ARG A 74 -14.98 3.81 -3.64
CA ARG A 74 -14.50 3.05 -2.47
C ARG A 74 -13.38 2.06 -2.79
N VAL A 75 -12.54 2.39 -3.76
CA VAL A 75 -11.36 1.62 -4.14
C VAL A 75 -10.10 2.34 -3.71
N TYR A 76 -9.01 1.60 -3.53
CA TYR A 76 -7.72 2.11 -3.12
C TYR A 76 -6.56 1.40 -3.80
N ALA A 77 -5.43 2.10 -3.87
CA ALA A 77 -4.14 1.56 -4.30
C ALA A 77 -3.03 2.17 -3.44
N ILE A 78 -2.23 1.33 -2.77
CA ILE A 78 -1.09 1.77 -1.94
C ILE A 78 0.24 1.31 -2.52
N SER A 79 1.28 2.12 -2.29
CA SER A 79 2.66 1.72 -2.54
C SER A 79 3.26 1.19 -1.24
N LEU A 80 3.97 0.07 -1.33
CA LEU A 80 4.69 -0.49 -0.19
C LEU A 80 6.02 0.25 -0.02
N PRO A 81 6.54 0.38 1.22
CA PRO A 81 7.82 1.04 1.47
C PRO A 81 8.96 0.45 0.62
N ALA A 82 9.87 1.30 0.18
CA ALA A 82 11.06 0.88 -0.57
C ALA A 82 12.09 0.15 0.33
N ALA A 83 12.14 0.51 1.62
CA ALA A 83 13.04 -0.07 2.61
C ALA A 83 12.28 -0.56 3.86
N PRO A 84 11.40 -1.57 3.73
CA PRO A 84 10.66 -2.10 4.86
C PRO A 84 11.56 -2.92 5.79
N ARG A 85 11.16 -3.04 7.05
CA ARG A 85 11.78 -3.97 7.99
C ARG A 85 11.25 -5.38 7.72
N ALA A 86 12.02 -6.42 8.07
CA ALA A 86 11.48 -7.78 8.02
C ALA A 86 10.36 -7.91 9.07
N GLY A 87 9.22 -8.48 8.68
CA GLY A 87 8.06 -8.60 9.56
C GLY A 87 6.74 -8.84 8.83
N ALA A 88 5.69 -9.08 9.62
CA ALA A 88 4.32 -9.16 9.13
C ALA A 88 3.66 -7.78 9.21
N TYR A 89 2.77 -7.50 8.25
CA TYR A 89 2.17 -6.20 8.00
C TYR A 89 0.68 -6.34 7.69
N GLU A 90 -0.13 -5.55 8.36
CA GLU A 90 -1.56 -5.45 8.08
C GLU A 90 -1.86 -4.18 7.29
N VAL A 91 -2.61 -4.32 6.20
CA VAL A 91 -3.21 -3.18 5.50
C VAL A 91 -4.58 -2.92 6.14
N THR A 92 -4.78 -1.71 6.66
CA THR A 92 -6.06 -1.31 7.28
C THR A 92 -6.47 0.07 6.81
N ALA A 93 -7.77 0.34 6.80
CA ALA A 93 -8.29 1.70 6.80
C ALA A 93 -8.67 2.10 8.22
N TYR A 94 -8.55 3.39 8.53
CA TYR A 94 -8.91 3.96 9.82
C TYR A 94 -9.52 5.36 9.65
N VAL A 95 -10.25 5.80 10.67
CA VAL A 95 -10.79 7.15 10.77
C VAL A 95 -9.79 7.98 11.57
N ASP A 96 -9.10 8.91 10.89
CA ASP A 96 -8.18 9.87 11.49
C ASP A 96 -8.98 10.97 12.19
N SER A 97 -9.26 10.74 13.47
CA SER A 97 -10.16 11.59 14.26
C SER A 97 -9.47 12.82 14.82
N ASN A 98 -8.15 12.82 14.94
CA ASN A 98 -7.38 13.93 15.49
C ASN A 98 -6.60 14.73 14.42
N GLY A 99 -6.63 14.28 13.15
CA GLY A 99 -6.04 14.96 12.01
C GLY A 99 -4.50 14.87 11.94
N ASN A 100 -3.87 14.03 12.76
CA ASN A 100 -2.41 13.89 12.78
C ASN A 100 -1.89 12.99 11.64
N LYS A 101 -2.81 12.44 10.83
CA LYS A 101 -2.54 11.51 9.74
C LYS A 101 -1.88 10.22 10.20
N ALA A 102 -1.93 9.92 11.50
CA ALA A 102 -1.45 8.79 12.30
C ALA A 102 -2.59 7.82 12.63
N TYR A 103 -2.36 6.51 12.53
CA TYR A 103 -3.27 5.56 13.16
C TYR A 103 -2.92 5.53 14.64
N ASP A 104 -3.83 6.04 15.45
CA ASP A 104 -3.70 6.04 16.90
C ASP A 104 -4.48 4.89 17.53
N ALA A 105 -3.98 4.43 18.68
CA ALA A 105 -4.67 3.44 19.47
C ALA A 105 -6.06 3.97 19.88
N GLY A 106 -7.11 3.23 19.51
CA GLY A 106 -8.50 3.59 19.80
C GLY A 106 -9.24 4.21 18.62
N GLU A 107 -8.55 4.58 17.53
CA GLU A 107 -9.25 5.05 16.33
C GLU A 107 -10.03 3.91 15.65
N PRO A 108 -11.25 4.19 15.15
CA PRO A 108 -12.02 3.21 14.41
C PRO A 108 -11.26 2.75 13.16
N ARG A 109 -11.24 1.45 12.92
CA ARG A 109 -10.53 0.84 11.79
C ARG A 109 -11.30 -0.32 11.20
N THR A 110 -10.95 -0.68 9.98
CA THR A 110 -11.51 -1.87 9.31
C THR A 110 -11.16 -3.15 10.05
N THR A 111 -12.08 -4.11 10.00
CA THR A 111 -11.97 -5.42 10.62
C THR A 111 -10.79 -6.24 10.06
N TYR A 112 -10.05 -6.92 10.95
CA TYR A 112 -8.98 -7.84 10.57
C TYR A 112 -9.53 -9.06 9.83
N GLN A 113 -8.98 -9.37 8.65
CA GLN A 113 -9.49 -10.44 7.78
C GLN A 113 -8.53 -11.64 7.63
N ASN A 114 -7.69 -11.90 8.64
CA ASN A 114 -6.72 -13.02 8.64
C ASN A 114 -5.83 -13.09 7.38
N ARG A 115 -5.51 -11.90 6.86
CA ARG A 115 -4.65 -11.68 5.70
C ARG A 115 -3.63 -10.62 6.05
N PHE A 116 -2.38 -10.84 5.67
CA PHE A 116 -1.28 -9.94 5.94
C PHE A 116 -0.21 -10.05 4.86
N LEU A 117 0.67 -9.06 4.82
CA LEU A 117 1.87 -9.06 4.01
C LEU A 117 3.06 -9.43 4.89
N ILE A 118 3.99 -10.23 4.39
CA ILE A 118 5.29 -10.46 5.03
C ILE A 118 6.37 -9.86 4.14
N TYR A 119 7.20 -8.98 4.70
CA TYR A 119 8.50 -8.69 4.11
C TYR A 119 9.58 -9.56 4.74
N SER A 120 10.40 -10.18 3.90
CA SER A 120 11.53 -10.98 4.33
C SER A 120 12.83 -10.57 3.64
N ASN A 121 13.94 -10.64 4.39
CA ASN A 121 15.29 -10.42 3.87
C ASN A 121 15.88 -11.66 3.19
N SER A 122 15.27 -12.83 3.35
CA SER A 122 15.73 -14.10 2.76
C SER A 122 14.56 -15.06 2.52
N ASP A 123 14.81 -16.15 1.83
CA ASP A 123 13.87 -17.28 1.81
C ASP A 123 13.86 -17.95 3.19
N LEU A 124 12.68 -18.20 3.76
CA LEU A 124 12.56 -18.92 5.03
C LEU A 124 11.19 -19.58 5.22
N GLY A 125 11.19 -20.62 6.05
CA GLY A 125 9.97 -21.19 6.62
C GLY A 125 9.57 -20.43 7.89
N LEU A 126 8.34 -19.92 7.95
CA LEU A 126 7.77 -19.24 9.12
C LEU A 126 6.39 -19.79 9.43
N PHE A 127 6.16 -20.26 10.66
CA PHE A 127 4.83 -20.63 11.14
C PHE A 127 4.05 -21.60 10.23
N GLY A 128 4.74 -22.52 9.55
CA GLY A 128 4.13 -23.46 8.60
C GLY A 128 3.98 -22.93 7.17
N PHE A 129 4.45 -21.71 6.89
CA PHE A 129 4.48 -21.08 5.57
C PHE A 129 5.91 -21.06 5.03
N ASN A 130 6.07 -21.12 3.71
CA ASN A 130 7.34 -20.81 3.06
C ASN A 130 7.22 -19.43 2.43
N VAL A 131 7.96 -18.47 2.97
CA VAL A 131 8.06 -17.12 2.40
C VAL A 131 9.37 -16.99 1.65
N LYS A 132 9.35 -16.17 0.62
CA LYS A 132 10.51 -15.86 -0.22
C LYS A 132 11.06 -14.49 0.15
N GLN A 133 12.31 -14.23 -0.21
CA GLN A 133 12.89 -12.90 -0.09
C GLN A 133 11.99 -11.86 -0.77
N GLY A 134 11.82 -10.72 -0.11
CA GLY A 134 10.93 -9.64 -0.54
C GLY A 134 9.54 -9.74 0.07
N TRP A 135 8.56 -9.17 -0.62
CA TRP A 135 7.17 -9.13 -0.17
C TRP A 135 6.41 -10.39 -0.55
N ASN A 136 5.60 -10.86 0.39
CA ASN A 136 4.73 -12.02 0.24
C ASN A 136 3.34 -11.65 0.77
N ARG A 137 2.28 -12.09 0.11
CA ARG A 137 0.92 -12.11 0.68
C ARG A 137 0.72 -13.45 1.36
N VAL A 138 0.15 -13.41 2.56
CA VAL A 138 -0.33 -14.59 3.29
C VAL A 138 -1.81 -14.45 3.55
N GLU A 139 -2.58 -15.48 3.20
CA GLU A 139 -4.02 -15.55 3.42
C GLU A 139 -4.42 -16.99 3.75
N GLY A 140 -4.83 -17.21 5.00
CA GLY A 140 -4.96 -18.57 5.53
C GLY A 140 -3.64 -19.33 5.41
N SER A 141 -3.62 -20.43 4.63
CA SER A 141 -2.42 -21.22 4.35
C SER A 141 -1.72 -20.89 3.03
N ALA A 142 -2.29 -19.98 2.23
CA ALA A 142 -1.73 -19.62 0.95
C ALA A 142 -0.66 -18.54 1.10
N VAL A 143 0.46 -18.72 0.40
CA VAL A 143 1.50 -17.70 0.24
C VAL A 143 1.63 -17.37 -1.24
N SER A 144 1.64 -16.09 -1.59
CA SER A 144 1.89 -15.65 -2.97
C SER A 144 2.88 -14.49 -3.04
N GLN A 145 3.56 -14.43 -4.18
CA GLN A 145 4.46 -13.34 -4.57
C GLN A 145 4.01 -12.73 -5.89
N GLY A 146 4.46 -11.51 -6.15
CA GLY A 146 4.12 -10.75 -7.35
C GLY A 146 3.28 -9.54 -7.01
N ARG A 147 3.86 -8.36 -7.20
CA ARG A 147 3.16 -7.09 -7.13
C ARG A 147 2.53 -6.79 -8.49
N PRO A 148 1.33 -6.18 -8.54
CA PRO A 148 0.55 -5.71 -7.40
C PRO A 148 -0.18 -6.86 -6.68
N PHE A 149 -0.28 -6.78 -5.36
CA PHE A 149 -1.14 -7.63 -4.55
C PHE A 149 -2.58 -7.11 -4.64
N SER A 150 -3.36 -7.63 -5.59
CA SER A 150 -4.75 -7.21 -5.83
C SER A 150 -5.78 -7.96 -4.99
N GLY A 151 -6.99 -7.41 -4.87
CA GLY A 151 -8.07 -8.04 -4.10
C GLY A 151 -7.81 -8.02 -2.59
N PHE A 152 -7.11 -7.01 -2.10
CA PHE A 152 -6.91 -6.75 -0.67
C PHE A 152 -8.14 -6.02 -0.10
N ASP A 153 -9.33 -6.60 -0.23
CA ASP A 153 -10.56 -5.90 0.17
C ASP A 153 -10.63 -5.68 1.68
N LEU A 154 -11.07 -4.50 2.09
CA LEU A 154 -11.26 -4.08 3.48
C LEU A 154 -12.75 -3.95 3.80
N ARG A 155 -13.08 -4.13 5.07
CA ARG A 155 -14.46 -4.03 5.58
C ARG A 155 -14.47 -3.25 6.87
N TRP A 156 -15.33 -2.25 6.97
CA TRP A 156 -15.65 -1.63 8.25
C TRP A 156 -16.28 -2.69 9.16
#